data_AF-A0A951ZN03-F1
#
_entry.id   AF-A0A951ZN03-F1
#
_cell.length_a   1.000
_cell.length_b   1.000
_cell.length_c   1.000
_cell.angle_alpha   90.00
_cell.angle_beta   90.00
_cell.angle_gamma   90.00
#
_symmetry.space_group_name_H-M   'P 1'
#
loop_
_entity.id
_entity.type
_entity.pdbx_description
1 polymer ?
#
loop_
_entity_poly.entity_id
_entity_poly.type
_entity_poly.pdbx_seq_one_letter_code
_entity_poly.pdbx_strand_id
1 'polypeptide(L)' 'MKIYTKTGDKGSTALWGGMRVSKHHPRIEAYGTIDELNAWIGLIRDQTALEKQK' A
#
# COMPACT_ATOMS: atom_id res chain seq x y z
N MET A 1 19.55 1.67 3.43
CA MET A 1 18.42 2.03 4.32
C MET A 1 17.50 0.81 4.44
N LYS A 2 17.01 0.47 5.65
CA LYS A 2 16.11 -0.68 5.84
C LYS A 2 14.66 -0.23 5.70
N ILE A 3 13.89 -0.92 4.87
CA ILE A 3 12.45 -0.68 4.72
C ILE A 3 11.69 -1.28 5.92
N TYR A 4 12.16 -2.42 6.45
CA TYR A 4 11.54 -3.07 7.60
C TYR A 4 11.94 -2.39 8.92
N THR A 5 10.94 -2.09 9.75
CA THR A 5 11.14 -1.46 11.07
C THR A 5 10.78 -2.36 12.24
N LYS A 6 10.10 -3.48 12.01
CA LYS A 6 9.55 -4.41 13.03
C LYS A 6 8.51 -3.80 13.99
N THR A 7 8.17 -2.52 13.84
CA THR A 7 7.18 -1.84 14.69
C THR A 7 5.76 -2.39 14.49
N GLY A 8 5.51 -3.09 13.38
CA GLY A 8 4.22 -3.65 13.04
C GLY A 8 3.98 -5.09 13.50
N ASP A 9 4.95 -5.73 14.16
CA ASP A 9 4.93 -7.17 14.45
C ASP A 9 3.83 -7.56 15.45
N LYS A 10 3.41 -6.61 16.31
CA LYS A 10 2.29 -6.77 17.24
C LYS A 10 0.91 -6.49 16.62
N GLY A 11 0.80 -6.46 15.30
CA GLY A 11 -0.49 -6.25 14.61
C GLY A 11 -1.01 -4.81 14.60
N SER A 12 -0.21 -3.82 15.00
CA SER A 12 -0.56 -2.40 14.93
C SER A 12 0.29 -1.64 13.93
N THR A 13 -0.21 -0.50 13.45
CA THR A 13 0.54 0.42 12.59
C THR A 13 0.28 1.87 13.01
N ALA A 14 1.15 2.78 12.59
CA ALA A 14 0.98 4.22 12.84
C ALA A 14 0.21 4.88 11.71
N LEU A 15 -0.80 5.66 12.07
CA LEU A 15 -1.42 6.64 11.18
C LEU A 15 -0.48 7.83 11.00
N TRP A 16 -0.79 8.64 10.00
CA TRP A 16 -0.26 10.00 9.92
C TRP A 16 -0.53 10.74 11.25
N GLY A 17 0.50 11.37 11.82
CA GLY A 17 0.44 12.00 13.14
C GLY A 17 0.85 11.10 14.32
N GLY A 18 1.24 9.84 14.06
CA GLY A 18 1.87 8.98 15.06
C GLY A 18 0.90 8.17 15.94
N MET A 19 -0.42 8.40 15.82
CA MET A 19 -1.43 7.58 16.48
C MET A 19 -1.35 6.13 15.97
N ARG A 20 -1.31 5.15 16.87
CA ARG A 20 -1.24 3.74 16.49
C ARG A 20 -2.62 3.08 16.54
N VAL A 21 -2.95 2.33 15.51
CA VAL A 21 -4.22 1.58 15.39
C VAL A 21 -3.94 0.13 14.99
N SER A 22 -4.93 -0.74 15.19
CA SER A 22 -4.89 -2.12 14.66
C SER A 22 -4.75 -2.09 13.14
N LYS A 23 -4.02 -3.05 12.55
CA LYS A 23 -3.95 -3.23 11.09
C LYS A 23 -5.32 -3.53 10.46
N HIS A 24 -6.28 -4.03 11.25
CA HIS A 24 -7.67 -4.26 10.83
C HIS A 24 -8.59 -3.06 11.05
N HIS A 25 -8.04 -1.89 11.41
CA HIS A 25 -8.86 -0.70 11.62
C HIS A 25 -9.44 -0.22 10.26
N PRO A 26 -10.72 0.19 10.16
CA PRO A 26 -11.37 0.54 8.89
C PRO A 26 -10.62 1.58 8.05
N ARG A 27 -9.97 2.55 8.70
CA ARG A 27 -9.11 3.54 8.03
C ARG A 27 -7.93 2.89 7.30
N ILE A 28 -7.28 1.90 7.90
CA ILE A 28 -6.13 1.19 7.31
C ILE A 28 -6.57 0.43 6.07
N GLU A 29 -7.69 -0.29 6.19
CA GLU A 29 -8.30 -1.02 5.10
C GLU A 29 -8.67 -0.08 3.94
N ALA A 30 -9.27 1.07 4.23
CA ALA A 30 -9.71 2.02 3.20
C ALA A 30 -8.57 2.51 2.30
N TYR A 31 -7.42 2.90 2.85
CA TYR A 31 -6.29 3.30 1.99
C TYR A 31 -5.44 2.12 1.51
N GLY A 32 -5.51 0.96 2.18
CA GLY A 32 -4.88 -0.28 1.72
C GLY A 32 -5.51 -0.80 0.42
N THR A 33 -6.84 -0.74 0.29
CA THR A 33 -7.54 -1.11 -0.95
C THR A 33 -7.23 -0.12 -2.09
N ILE A 34 -7.05 1.17 -1.77
CA ILE A 34 -6.61 2.18 -2.75
C ILE A 34 -5.17 1.90 -3.21
N ASP A 35 -4.27 1.51 -2.30
CA ASP A 35 -2.88 1.14 -2.63
C ASP A 35 -2.84 -0.08 -3.56
N GLU A 36 -3.68 -1.10 -3.29
CA GLU A 36 -3.84 -2.25 -4.17
C GLU A 36 -4.36 -1.84 -5.57
N LEU A 37 -5.39 -1.01 -5.64
CA LEU A 37 -5.89 -0.48 -6.91
C LEU A 37 -4.80 0.29 -7.68
N ASN A 38 -4.00 1.10 -6.99
CA ASN A 38 -2.90 1.83 -7.62
C ASN A 38 -1.84 0.89 -8.22
N ALA A 39 -1.54 -0.22 -7.54
CA ALA A 39 -0.64 -1.24 -8.08
C ALA A 39 -1.18 -1.86 -9.38
N TRP A 40 -2.49 -2.16 -9.42
CA TRP A 40 -3.16 -2.65 -10.64
C TRP A 40 -3.14 -1.65 -11.78
N ILE A 41 -3.39 -0.37 -11.51
CA ILE A 41 -3.29 0.71 -12.52
C ILE A 41 -1.87 0.76 -13.11
N GLY A 42 -0.85 0.65 -12.25
CA GLY A 42 0.54 0.61 -12.69
C GLY A 42 0.84 -0.55 -13.63
N LEU A 43 0.34 -1.76 -13.29
CA LEU A 43 0.50 -2.96 -14.12
C LEU A 43 -0.19 -2.81 -15.49
N ILE A 44 -1.43 -2.34 -15.52
CA ILE A 44 -2.18 -2.14 -16.77
C ILE A 44 -1.46 -1.11 -17.65
N ARG A 45 -0.99 0.00 -17.06
CA ARG A 45 -0.24 1.02 -17.78
C ARG A 45 1.03 0.45 -18.42
N ASP A 46 1.76 -0.40 -17.71
CA ASP A 46 2.97 -1.06 -18.21
C ASP A 46 2.65 -1.96 -19.43
N GLN A 47 1.58 -2.74 -19.35
CA GLN A 47 1.13 -3.60 -20.46
C GLN A 47 0.74 -2.79 -21.72
N THR A 48 0.00 -1.70 -21.57
CA THR A 48 -0.40 -0.84 -22.72
C THR A 48 0.79 -0.11 -23.36
N ALA A 49 1.88 0.14 -22.63
CA ALA A 49 3.07 0.78 -23.17
C ALA A 49 3.86 -0.17 -24.10
N LEU A 50 3.85 -1.48 -23.81
CA LEU A 50 4.48 -2.50 -24.65
C LEU A 50 3.73 -2.70 -25.98
N GLU A 51 2.41 -2.52 -26.00
CA GLU A 51 1.61 -2.61 -27.23
C GLU A 51 1.93 -1.48 -28.22
N LYS A 52 2.30 -0.29 -27.73
CA LYS A 52 2.67 0.86 -28.58
C LYS A 52 4.11 0.82 -29.10
N GLN A 53 4.95 -0.08 -28.58
CA GLN A 53 6.33 -0.27 -29.03
C GLN A 53 6.49 -1.42 -30.04
N LYS A 54 5.42 -2.19 -30.29
CA LYS A 54 5.35 -3.16 -31.40
C LYS A 54 4.81 -2.49 -32.66
#